data_AF-A0A6P0CH29-F1
#
_entry.id   AF-A0A6P0CH29-F1
#
_cell.length_a   1.000
_cell.length_b   1.000
_cell.length_c   1.000
_cell.angle_alpha   90.00
_cell.angle_beta   90.00
_cell.angle_gamma   90.00
#
_symmetry.space_group_name_H-M   'P 1'
#
loop_
_entity.id
_entity.type
_entity.pdbx_description
1 polymer ?
#
loop_
_entity_poly.entity_id
_entity_poly.type
_entity_poly.pdbx_seq_one_letter_code
_entity_poly.pdbx_strand_id
1 'polypeptide(L)'
;MSVTIPEMRPMNEPLIHKLVMGSLILFVVTAAIPFVPGAEIGFALLLMFGGKASPIVYAGMVGALILSFSIGRFVPLPLLARLSYWLRLRRTASFVDALAKTPRHDRAEMISEKLNSRLSHVAVRNRYVVLALLLNLPGNSVIGGGGGLAFMAGLSGIYSFWAFLITVLIAVAPFPLMFMVLE
;
A
#
# COMPACT_ATOMS: atom_id res chain seq x y z
N MET A 1 -4.50 -18.40 -41.22
CA MET A 1 -5.24 -17.50 -40.31
C MET A 1 -4.36 -16.30 -40.07
N SER A 2 -4.46 -15.28 -40.91
CA SER A 2 -3.61 -14.08 -40.86
C SER A 2 -4.02 -13.23 -39.66
N VAL A 3 -3.13 -13.11 -38.69
CA VAL A 3 -3.27 -12.16 -37.58
C VAL A 3 -3.23 -10.76 -38.18
N THR A 4 -4.40 -10.14 -38.33
CA THR A 4 -4.52 -8.73 -38.71
C THR A 4 -3.96 -7.89 -37.57
N ILE A 5 -2.72 -7.43 -37.73
CA ILE A 5 -2.13 -6.40 -36.88
C ILE A 5 -2.99 -5.13 -37.11
N PRO A 6 -3.65 -4.56 -36.09
CA PRO A 6 -4.44 -3.36 -36.27
C PRO A 6 -3.53 -2.21 -36.73
N GLU A 7 -3.76 -1.69 -37.93
CA GLU A 7 -3.15 -0.43 -38.38
C GLU A 7 -3.49 0.67 -37.35
N MET A 8 -2.47 1.29 -36.78
CA MET A 8 -2.64 2.45 -35.90
C MET A 8 -3.06 3.67 -36.73
N ARG A 9 -4.37 3.81 -36.96
CA ARG A 9 -4.94 5.03 -37.55
C ARG A 9 -4.98 6.14 -36.49
N PRO A 10 -4.68 7.40 -36.85
CA PRO A 10 -4.69 8.55 -35.92
C PRO A 10 -6.05 8.81 -35.23
N MET A 11 -7.12 8.16 -35.69
CA MET A 11 -8.47 8.26 -35.10
C MET A 11 -8.62 7.52 -33.74
N ASN A 12 -7.69 6.63 -33.36
CA ASN A 12 -7.79 5.80 -32.15
C ASN A 12 -7.02 6.33 -30.93
N GLU A 13 -6.28 7.44 -31.06
CA GLU A 13 -5.52 8.05 -29.95
C GLU A 13 -6.35 8.29 -28.68
N PRO A 14 -7.57 8.89 -28.74
CA PRO A 14 -8.36 9.10 -27.54
C PRO A 14 -8.91 7.80 -26.93
N LEU A 15 -9.13 6.77 -27.75
CA LEU A 15 -9.60 5.46 -27.26
C LEU A 15 -8.48 4.70 -26.54
N ILE A 16 -7.28 4.68 -27.13
CA ILE A 16 -6.09 4.07 -26.52
C ILE A 16 -5.74 4.77 -25.21
N HIS A 17 -5.76 6.11 -25.19
CA HIS A 17 -5.49 6.87 -23.97
C HIS A 17 -6.48 6.53 -22.85
N LYS A 18 -7.78 6.44 -23.16
CA LYS A 18 -8.83 6.03 -22.20
C LYS A 18 -8.62 4.61 -21.68
N LEU A 19 -8.24 3.67 -22.55
CA LEU A 19 -7.96 2.28 -22.15
C LEU A 19 -6.75 2.21 -21.22
N VAL A 20 -5.66 2.92 -21.56
CA VAL A 20 -4.46 2.98 -20.72
C VAL A 20 -4.79 3.61 -19.37
N MET A 21 -5.46 4.77 -19.33
CA MET A 21 -5.91 5.39 -18.08
C MET A 21 -6.83 4.47 -17.27
N GLY A 22 -7.78 3.81 -17.92
CA GLY A 22 -8.69 2.87 -17.26
C GLY A 22 -7.95 1.71 -16.63
N SER A 23 -6.97 1.14 -17.34
CA SER A 23 -6.12 0.07 -16.82
C SER A 23 -5.24 0.52 -15.65
N LEU A 24 -4.72 1.75 -15.71
CA LEU A 24 -3.94 2.33 -14.62
C LEU A 24 -4.79 2.55 -13.37
N ILE A 25 -6.00 3.10 -13.54
CA ILE A 25 -6.93 3.29 -12.42
C ILE A 25 -7.28 1.94 -11.80
N LEU A 26 -7.58 0.93 -12.63
CA LEU A 26 -7.86 -0.41 -12.15
C LEU A 26 -6.66 -0.98 -11.38
N PHE A 27 -5.44 -0.87 -11.93
CA PHE A 27 -4.22 -1.29 -11.26
C PHE A 27 -4.05 -0.61 -9.90
N VAL A 28 -4.19 0.72 -9.83
CA VAL A 28 -4.07 1.51 -8.60
C VAL A 28 -5.11 1.09 -7.56
N VAL A 29 -6.37 1.02 -7.96
CA VAL A 29 -7.48 0.68 -7.05
C VAL A 29 -7.30 -0.75 -6.54
N THR A 30 -7.00 -1.69 -7.42
CA THR A 30 -6.77 -3.08 -7.04
C THR A 30 -5.56 -3.21 -6.11
N ALA A 31 -4.43 -2.57 -6.41
CA ALA A 31 -3.24 -2.61 -5.57
C ALA A 31 -3.43 -1.91 -4.21
N ALA A 32 -4.37 -0.97 -4.10
CA ALA A 32 -4.70 -0.30 -2.84
C ALA A 32 -5.50 -1.19 -1.88
N ILE A 33 -6.18 -2.22 -2.40
CA ILE A 33 -7.00 -3.13 -1.59
C ILE A 33 -6.08 -4.01 -0.71
N PRO A 34 -6.37 -4.13 0.60
CA PRO A 34 -5.64 -5.04 1.47
C PRO A 34 -5.65 -6.49 0.97
N PHE A 35 -4.55 -7.19 1.19
CA PHE A 35 -4.27 -8.58 0.78
C PHE A 35 -4.10 -8.82 -0.72
N VAL A 36 -4.22 -7.78 -1.56
CA VAL A 36 -3.90 -7.89 -2.98
C VAL A 36 -2.38 -7.91 -3.18
N PRO A 37 -1.84 -8.83 -4.00
CA PRO A 37 -0.43 -8.90 -4.35
C PRO A 37 -0.03 -7.82 -5.37
N GLY A 38 -0.21 -6.55 -5.00
CA GLY A 38 -0.01 -5.41 -5.91
C GLY A 38 1.43 -5.25 -6.38
N ALA A 39 2.41 -5.53 -5.51
CA ALA A 39 3.83 -5.45 -5.86
C ALA A 39 4.23 -6.54 -6.85
N GLU A 40 3.71 -7.75 -6.68
CA GLU A 40 3.92 -8.88 -7.58
C GLU A 40 3.27 -8.62 -8.95
N ILE A 41 2.08 -8.01 -8.97
CA ILE A 41 1.43 -7.56 -10.22
C ILE A 41 2.28 -6.49 -10.91
N GLY A 42 2.75 -5.48 -10.17
CA GLY A 42 3.62 -4.43 -10.72
C GLY A 42 4.92 -5.01 -11.28
N PHE A 43 5.53 -5.96 -10.57
CA PHE A 43 6.72 -6.66 -11.03
C PHE A 43 6.45 -7.49 -12.29
N ALA A 44 5.31 -8.18 -12.38
CA ALA A 44 4.92 -8.90 -13.59
C ALA A 44 4.76 -7.95 -14.79
N LEU A 45 4.19 -6.74 -14.59
CA LEU A 45 4.10 -5.73 -15.64
C LEU A 45 5.47 -5.25 -16.12
N LEU A 46 6.42 -5.05 -15.20
CA LEU A 46 7.80 -4.71 -15.56
C LEU A 46 8.46 -5.84 -16.36
N LEU A 47 8.26 -7.10 -15.98
CA LEU A 47 8.78 -8.24 -16.75
C LEU A 47 8.15 -8.38 -18.14
N MET A 48 6.87 -8.01 -18.30
CA MET A 48 6.15 -8.16 -19.57
C MET A 48 6.40 -7.00 -20.55
N PHE A 49 6.47 -5.77 -20.03
CA PHE A 49 6.53 -4.54 -20.86
C PHE A 49 7.86 -3.79 -20.73
N GLY A 50 8.73 -4.26 -19.85
CA GLY A 50 10.07 -3.75 -19.63
C GLY A 50 10.14 -2.37 -18.98
N GLY A 51 11.32 -1.74 -19.10
CA GLY A 51 11.62 -0.40 -18.58
C GLY A 51 10.63 0.69 -19.01
N LYS A 52 9.95 0.54 -20.16
CA LYS A 52 8.92 1.50 -20.63
C LYS A 52 7.71 1.57 -19.71
N ALA A 53 7.37 0.48 -19.02
CA ALA A 53 6.31 0.45 -18.03
C ALA A 53 6.75 0.98 -16.65
N SER A 54 8.05 1.22 -16.44
CA SER A 54 8.58 1.63 -15.13
C SER A 54 7.91 2.89 -14.54
N PRO A 55 7.77 4.01 -15.28
CA PRO A 55 7.18 5.22 -14.71
C PRO A 55 5.71 5.02 -14.29
N ILE A 56 4.94 4.27 -15.08
CA ILE A 56 3.51 4.07 -14.83
C ILE A 56 3.28 3.08 -13.68
N VAL A 57 4.10 2.03 -13.59
CA VAL A 57 4.07 1.08 -12.47
C VAL A 57 4.49 1.76 -11.17
N TYR A 58 5.56 2.55 -11.18
CA TYR A 58 6.02 3.32 -10.02
C TYR A 58 4.94 4.29 -9.53
N ALA A 59 4.42 5.13 -10.42
CA ALA A 59 3.37 6.09 -10.08
C ALA A 59 2.10 5.39 -9.56
N GLY A 60 1.71 4.28 -10.19
CA GLY A 60 0.56 3.49 -9.78
C GLY A 60 0.72 2.88 -8.38
N MET A 61 1.88 2.30 -8.08
CA MET A 61 2.17 1.71 -6.78
C MET A 61 2.21 2.76 -5.66
N VAL A 62 2.91 3.88 -5.89
CA VAL A 62 2.94 5.00 -4.94
C VAL A 62 1.52 5.53 -4.71
N GLY A 63 0.76 5.74 -5.79
CA GLY A 63 -0.63 6.20 -5.73
C GLY A 63 -1.54 5.25 -4.94
N ALA A 64 -1.41 3.94 -5.17
CA ALA A 64 -2.17 2.92 -4.45
C ALA A 64 -1.88 2.92 -2.95
N LEU A 65 -0.62 3.03 -2.56
CA LEU A 65 -0.22 3.08 -1.14
C LEU A 65 -0.68 4.38 -0.46
N ILE A 66 -0.59 5.52 -1.13
CA ILE A 66 -1.13 6.80 -0.63
C ILE A 66 -2.64 6.71 -0.46
N LEU A 67 -3.35 6.16 -1.44
CA LEU A 67 -4.80 5.98 -1.39
C LEU A 67 -5.19 5.10 -0.19
N SER A 68 -4.54 3.94 -0.06
CA SER A 68 -4.83 2.99 1.02
C SER A 68 -4.54 3.57 2.42
N PHE A 69 -3.41 4.27 2.56
CA PHE A 69 -3.07 5.01 3.78
C PHE A 69 -4.12 6.07 4.12
N SER A 70 -4.55 6.83 3.12
CA SER A 70 -5.52 7.91 3.31
C SER A 70 -6.87 7.35 3.77
N ILE A 71 -7.35 6.29 3.12
CA ILE A 71 -8.57 5.59 3.53
C ILE A 71 -8.42 5.11 4.98
N GLY A 72 -7.33 4.39 5.31
CA GLY A 72 -7.08 3.91 6.67
C GLY A 72 -7.11 5.02 7.73
N ARG A 73 -6.58 6.20 7.40
CA ARG A 73 -6.57 7.37 8.31
C ARG A 73 -7.95 7.95 8.60
N PHE A 74 -8.90 7.81 7.68
CA PHE A 74 -10.28 8.28 7.83
C PHE A 74 -11.22 7.25 8.44
N VAL A 75 -10.79 5.99 8.60
CA VAL A 75 -11.62 4.96 9.24
C VAL A 75 -11.78 5.27 10.73
N PRO A 76 -13.02 5.42 11.24
CA PRO A 76 -13.26 5.67 12.65
C PRO A 76 -12.98 4.42 13.49
N LEU A 77 -11.98 4.50 14.38
CA LEU A 77 -11.62 3.41 15.29
C LEU A 77 -12.80 2.89 16.15
N PRO A 78 -13.74 3.72 16.65
CA PRO A 78 -14.89 3.21 17.41
C PRO A 78 -15.77 2.27 16.59
N LEU A 79 -15.89 2.49 15.28
CA LEU A 79 -16.64 1.60 14.39
C LEU A 79 -15.93 0.25 14.26
N LEU A 80 -14.62 0.25 14.09
CA LEU A 80 -13.84 -0.99 14.04
C LEU A 80 -13.86 -1.76 15.36
N ALA A 81 -13.87 -1.07 16.50
CA ALA A 81 -14.03 -1.70 17.80
C ALA A 81 -15.40 -2.41 17.89
N ARG A 82 -16.49 -1.75 17.46
CA ARG A 82 -17.84 -2.34 17.42
C ARG A 82 -17.91 -3.54 16.47
N LEU A 83 -17.33 -3.44 15.29
CA LEU A 83 -17.25 -4.56 14.33
C LEU A 83 -16.47 -5.74 14.93
N SER A 84 -15.36 -5.47 15.61
CA SER A 84 -14.56 -6.50 16.28
C SER A 84 -15.33 -7.17 17.43
N TYR A 85 -16.13 -6.41 18.19
CA TYR A 85 -17.05 -6.97 19.19
C TYR A 85 -18.12 -7.86 18.55
N TRP A 86 -18.70 -7.43 17.44
CA TRP A 86 -19.71 -8.19 16.70
C TRP A 86 -19.14 -9.51 16.15
N LEU A 87 -17.90 -9.50 15.64
CA LEU A 87 -17.16 -10.70 15.21
C LEU A 87 -16.63 -11.56 16.36
N ARG A 88 -16.97 -11.23 17.63
CA ARG A 88 -16.51 -11.91 18.85
C ARG A 88 -14.99 -11.88 19.06
N LEU A 89 -14.27 -10.99 18.38
CA LEU A 89 -12.83 -10.77 18.54
C LEU A 89 -12.54 -9.84 19.74
N ARG A 90 -12.87 -10.30 20.95
CA ARG A 90 -12.85 -9.47 22.17
C ARG A 90 -11.49 -8.80 22.44
N ARG A 91 -10.39 -9.52 22.19
CA ARG A 91 -9.02 -8.98 22.36
C ARG A 91 -8.77 -7.82 21.39
N THR A 92 -9.03 -8.01 20.10
CA THR A 92 -8.91 -6.96 19.08
C THR A 92 -9.82 -5.78 19.38
N ALA A 93 -11.08 -6.03 19.76
CA ALA A 93 -12.02 -4.98 20.10
C ALA A 93 -11.52 -4.12 21.27
N SER A 94 -11.00 -4.75 22.33
CA SER A 94 -10.43 -4.04 23.49
C SER A 94 -9.17 -3.23 23.13
N PHE A 95 -8.34 -3.75 22.21
CA PHE A 95 -7.14 -3.06 21.74
C PHE A 95 -7.50 -1.84 20.89
N VAL A 96 -8.43 -2.00 19.93
CA VAL A 96 -8.90 -0.92 19.06
C VAL A 96 -9.63 0.16 19.86
N ASP A 97 -10.44 -0.22 20.85
CA ASP A 97 -11.11 0.71 21.75
C ASP A 97 -10.12 1.52 22.60
N ALA A 98 -9.07 0.87 23.13
CA ALA A 98 -7.98 1.56 23.80
C ALA A 98 -7.30 2.57 22.85
N LEU A 99 -7.00 2.16 21.60
CA LEU A 99 -6.41 3.03 20.58
C LEU A 99 -7.30 4.21 20.19
N ALA A 100 -8.61 4.02 20.19
CA ALA A 100 -9.57 5.08 19.93
C ALA A 100 -9.55 6.16 21.03
N LYS A 101 -9.34 5.75 22.29
CA LYS A 101 -9.27 6.63 23.46
C LYS A 101 -7.92 7.32 23.65
N THR A 102 -6.85 6.74 23.10
CA THR A 102 -5.50 7.31 23.20
C THR A 102 -5.27 8.44 22.18
N PRO A 103 -4.83 9.64 22.62
CA PRO A 103 -4.41 10.73 21.74
C PRO A 103 -3.32 10.29 20.76
N ARG A 104 -3.32 10.82 19.53
CA ARG A 104 -2.39 10.38 18.46
C ARG A 104 -0.90 10.44 18.83
N HIS A 105 -0.50 11.38 19.71
CA HIS A 105 0.89 11.50 20.14
C HIS A 105 1.32 10.35 21.06
N ASP A 106 0.43 9.84 21.91
CA ASP A 106 0.70 8.77 22.87
C ASP A 106 0.48 7.36 22.29
N ARG A 107 -0.15 7.25 21.11
CA ARG A 107 -0.49 5.95 20.51
C ARG A 107 0.72 5.05 20.27
N ALA A 108 1.86 5.63 19.90
CA ALA A 108 3.08 4.87 19.66
C ALA A 108 3.58 4.19 20.94
N GLU A 109 3.58 4.91 22.06
CA GLU A 109 3.95 4.40 23.37
C GLU A 109 2.98 3.32 23.82
N MET A 110 1.67 3.59 23.75
CA MET A 110 0.63 2.63 24.12
C MET A 110 0.70 1.32 23.32
N ILE A 111 0.95 1.38 22.00
CA ILE A 111 1.14 0.17 21.17
C ILE A 111 2.38 -0.61 21.63
N SER A 112 3.47 0.10 21.93
CA SER A 112 4.73 -0.53 22.34
C SER A 112 4.58 -1.25 23.67
N GLU A 113 3.94 -0.60 24.65
CA GLU A 113 3.66 -1.14 25.98
C GLU A 113 2.71 -2.35 25.94
N LYS A 114 1.61 -2.26 25.16
CA LYS A 114 0.65 -3.38 25.05
C LYS A 114 1.25 -4.63 24.42
N LEU A 115 2.20 -4.48 23.50
CA LEU A 115 2.90 -5.61 22.89
C LEU A 115 4.04 -6.16 23.76
N ASN A 116 4.45 -5.41 24.80
CA ASN A 116 5.37 -5.82 25.87
C ASN A 116 6.59 -6.62 25.39
N SER A 117 7.26 -6.17 24.34
CA SER A 117 8.44 -6.84 23.78
C SER A 117 9.50 -5.86 23.31
N ARG A 118 10.78 -6.23 23.43
CA ARG A 118 11.87 -5.39 22.92
C ARG A 118 11.74 -5.12 21.42
N LEU A 119 11.21 -6.10 20.68
CA LEU A 119 10.94 -6.00 19.25
C LEU A 119 9.83 -4.98 18.94
N SER A 120 8.76 -4.89 19.76
CA SER A 120 7.71 -3.90 19.54
C SER A 120 8.21 -2.47 19.74
N HIS A 121 9.00 -2.22 20.78
CA HIS A 121 9.60 -0.89 20.99
C HIS A 121 10.50 -0.49 19.82
N VAL A 122 11.36 -1.41 19.34
CA VAL A 122 12.23 -1.15 18.19
C VAL A 122 11.41 -0.94 16.92
N ALA A 123 10.35 -1.74 16.71
CA ALA A 123 9.52 -1.65 15.51
C ALA A 123 8.74 -0.34 15.44
N VAL A 124 8.17 0.11 16.56
CA VAL A 124 7.43 1.38 16.62
C VAL A 124 8.37 2.58 16.51
N ARG A 125 9.56 2.53 17.12
CA ARG A 125 10.55 3.62 17.01
C ARG A 125 11.09 3.75 15.57
N ASN A 126 11.31 2.62 14.90
CA ASN A 126 11.79 2.57 13.52
C ASN A 126 10.66 2.33 12.50
N ARG A 127 9.43 2.70 12.83
CA ARG A 127 8.20 2.37 12.08
C ARG A 127 8.25 2.65 10.58
N TYR A 128 8.98 3.68 10.14
CA TYR A 128 9.15 4.03 8.73
C TYR A 128 10.10 3.05 8.02
N VAL A 129 11.24 2.73 8.65
CA VAL A 129 12.18 1.72 8.15
C VAL A 129 11.52 0.35 8.12
N VAL A 130 10.82 -0.03 9.19
CA VAL A 130 10.07 -1.29 9.25
C VAL A 130 9.04 -1.36 8.14
N LEU A 131 8.28 -0.28 7.91
CA LEU A 131 7.32 -0.23 6.81
C LEU A 131 8.01 -0.42 5.46
N ALA A 132 9.10 0.29 5.19
CA ALA A 132 9.85 0.15 3.94
C ALA A 132 10.37 -1.28 3.70
N LEU A 133 10.85 -1.93 4.77
CA LEU A 133 11.29 -3.33 4.72
C LEU A 133 10.12 -4.28 4.47
N LEU A 134 8.99 -4.10 5.15
CA LEU A 134 7.80 -4.93 4.97
C LEU A 134 7.21 -4.81 3.56
N LEU A 135 7.23 -3.60 2.98
CA LEU A 135 6.77 -3.37 1.60
C LEU A 135 7.62 -4.09 0.55
N ASN A 136 8.91 -4.31 0.86
CA ASN A 136 9.85 -5.00 -0.03
C ASN A 136 10.04 -6.48 0.32
N LEU A 137 9.36 -6.97 1.36
CA LEU A 137 9.42 -8.38 1.75
C LEU A 137 8.64 -9.21 0.71
N PRO A 138 9.23 -10.28 0.13
CA PRO A 138 8.48 -11.17 -0.76
C PRO A 138 7.33 -11.84 0.00
N GLY A 139 6.16 -11.94 -0.64
CA GLY A 139 4.97 -12.54 -0.02
C GLY A 139 4.32 -11.66 1.04
N ASN A 140 4.59 -10.36 1.06
CA ASN A 140 3.94 -9.43 1.98
C ASN A 140 2.39 -9.44 1.86
N SER A 141 1.83 -9.93 0.76
CA SER A 141 0.39 -10.14 0.55
C SER A 141 -0.27 -10.98 1.65
N VAL A 142 0.46 -11.95 2.20
CA VAL A 142 -0.02 -12.81 3.31
C VAL A 142 -0.31 -11.99 4.57
N ILE A 143 0.48 -10.94 4.81
CA ILE A 143 0.35 -10.05 5.98
C ILE A 143 -0.62 -8.89 5.70
N GLY A 144 -1.05 -8.73 4.44
CA GLY A 144 -1.93 -7.64 4.02
C GLY A 144 -1.51 -6.96 2.71
N GLY A 145 -0.36 -7.30 2.14
CA GLY A 145 0.15 -6.67 0.94
C GLY A 145 0.63 -5.25 1.18
N GLY A 146 1.11 -4.59 0.12
CA GLY A 146 1.43 -3.17 0.19
C GLY A 146 0.24 -2.32 0.64
N GLY A 147 -0.93 -2.54 0.04
CA GLY A 147 -2.18 -1.87 0.41
C GLY A 147 -2.54 -2.05 1.88
N GLY A 148 -2.56 -3.28 2.40
CA GLY A 148 -2.92 -3.54 3.80
C GLY A 148 -1.92 -2.95 4.80
N LEU A 149 -0.62 -3.00 4.50
CA LEU A 149 0.41 -2.35 5.32
C LEU A 149 0.21 -0.82 5.37
N ALA A 150 -0.03 -0.19 4.22
CA ALA A 150 -0.31 1.23 4.12
C ALA A 150 -1.62 1.61 4.84
N PHE A 151 -2.67 0.81 4.68
CA PHE A 151 -3.95 0.97 5.37
C PHE A 151 -3.77 0.92 6.89
N MET A 152 -3.04 -0.07 7.42
CA MET A 152 -2.78 -0.19 8.85
C MET A 152 -1.89 0.95 9.37
N ALA A 153 -0.92 1.41 8.58
CA ALA A 153 -0.13 2.60 8.91
C ALA A 153 -1.03 3.83 9.05
N GLY A 154 -1.97 4.05 8.13
CA GLY A 154 -2.96 5.13 8.22
C GLY A 154 -3.89 5.00 9.42
N LEU A 155 -4.41 3.78 9.63
CA LEU A 155 -5.36 3.45 10.69
C LEU A 155 -4.78 3.65 12.10
N SER A 156 -3.52 3.24 12.30
CA SER A 156 -2.84 3.37 13.58
C SER A 156 -2.77 4.83 14.06
N GLY A 157 -2.69 5.78 13.13
CA GLY A 157 -2.55 7.20 13.42
C GLY A 157 -1.20 7.58 14.01
N ILE A 158 -0.19 6.69 13.95
CA ILE A 158 1.17 6.96 14.45
C ILE A 158 2.11 7.49 13.36
N TYR A 159 1.73 7.36 12.08
CA TYR A 159 2.52 7.82 10.94
C TYR A 159 2.08 9.22 10.51
N SER A 160 3.04 10.12 10.29
CA SER A 160 2.76 11.40 9.63
C SER A 160 2.66 11.20 8.12
N PHE A 161 1.79 11.96 7.46
CA PHE A 161 1.56 11.81 6.02
C PHE A 161 2.84 12.04 5.20
N TRP A 162 3.57 13.13 5.48
CA TRP A 162 4.78 13.47 4.73
C TRP A 162 5.92 12.45 4.92
N ALA A 163 6.12 11.97 6.15
CA ALA A 163 7.13 10.94 6.39
C ALA A 163 6.73 9.61 5.76
N PHE A 164 5.44 9.25 5.79
CA PHE A 164 4.91 8.09 5.07
C PHE A 164 5.13 8.21 3.55
N LEU A 165 4.84 9.38 2.96
CA LEU A 165 5.04 9.64 1.54
C LEU A 165 6.51 9.44 1.15
N ILE A 166 7.44 10.05 1.87
CA ILE A 166 8.89 9.89 1.61
C ILE A 166 9.29 8.41 1.74
N THR A 167 8.78 7.72 2.78
CA THR A 167 9.05 6.30 2.98
C THR A 167 8.60 5.46 1.79
N VAL A 168 7.39 5.72 1.28
CA VAL A 168 6.83 4.99 0.14
C VAL A 168 7.57 5.31 -1.16
N LEU A 169 7.90 6.58 -1.42
CA LEU A 169 8.68 6.97 -2.59
C LEU A 169 10.01 6.21 -2.64
N ILE A 170 10.71 6.13 -1.50
CA ILE A 170 11.97 5.40 -1.40
C ILE A 170 11.74 3.89 -1.49
N ALA A 171 10.72 3.36 -0.81
CA ALA A 171 10.48 1.92 -0.73
C ALA A 171 10.05 1.31 -2.07
N VAL A 172 9.31 2.05 -2.90
CA VAL A 172 8.81 1.55 -4.20
C VAL A 172 9.86 1.72 -5.30
N ALA A 173 10.79 2.67 -5.19
CA ALA A 173 11.74 3.03 -6.23
C ALA A 173 12.69 1.91 -6.73
N PRO A 174 13.21 0.97 -5.92
CA PRO A 174 14.28 0.07 -6.35
C PRO A 174 13.94 -0.73 -7.60
N PHE A 175 12.79 -1.42 -7.65
CA PHE A 175 12.43 -2.26 -8.79
C PHE A 175 12.18 -1.47 -10.07
N PRO A 176 11.30 -0.45 -10.09
CA PRO A 176 11.09 0.35 -11.29
C PRO A 176 12.38 1.03 -11.79
N LEU A 177 13.22 1.56 -10.90
CA LEU A 177 14.48 2.18 -11.31
C LEU A 177 15.45 1.18 -11.92
N MET A 178 15.55 -0.04 -11.37
CA MET A 178 16.38 -1.09 -11.96
C MET A 178 15.97 -1.37 -13.41
N PHE A 179 14.68 -1.59 -13.68
CA PHE A 179 14.19 -1.82 -15.04
C PHE A 179 14.37 -0.60 -15.96
N MET A 180 14.28 0.62 -15.43
CA MET A 180 14.45 1.84 -16.22
C MET A 180 15.91 2.06 -16.67
N VAL A 181 16.89 1.57 -15.90
CA VAL A 181 18.32 1.76 -16.18
C VAL A 181 18.92 0.57 -16.94
N LEU A 182 18.39 -0.64 -16.74
CA LEU A 182 18.97 -1.89 -17.26
C LEU A 182 18.38 -2.35 -18.61
N GLU A 183 17.22 -1.81 -19.03
CA GLU A 183 16.56 -2.15 -20.31
C GLU A 183 16.35 -0.93 -21.20
#